data_AF-A0A2R6NPT0-F1
#
_entry.id   AF-A0A2R6NPT0-F1
#
_cell.length_a   1.000
_cell.length_b   1.000
_cell.length_c   1.000
_cell.angle_alpha   90.00
_cell.angle_beta   90.00
_cell.angle_gamma   90.00
#
_symmetry.space_group_name_H-M   'P 1'
#
loop_
_entity.id
_entity.type
_entity.pdbx_description
1 polymer ?
#
loop_
_entity_poly.entity_id
_entity_poly.type
_entity_poly.pdbx_seq_one_letter_code
_entity_poly.pdbx_strand_id
1 'polypeptide(L)'
;MPPVMLYGWMINQDDWFEYAKEHGYSVTTEIISLEGEDDPDFELQDFDEDNLPAEVITTTEDKYSSVCGAFWAIMHDLGIEPIDIHPVKMTLACQGFDRLVVLTDNYHDNSSLTEERLRELQKKLGRDDAPKWYPWTYFQWNRDIAGGRP
;
A
#
# COMPACT_ATOMS: atom_id res chain seq x y z
N MET A 1 9.95 24.70 -11.80
CA MET A 1 9.92 24.13 -10.44
C MET A 1 10.88 22.95 -10.40
N PRO A 2 11.68 22.79 -9.34
CA PRO A 2 12.45 21.56 -9.16
C PRO A 2 11.50 20.35 -9.06
N PRO A 3 11.94 19.17 -9.51
CA PRO A 3 11.13 17.96 -9.43
C PRO A 3 10.81 17.61 -7.96
N VAL A 4 9.59 17.12 -7.73
CA VAL A 4 9.20 16.56 -6.43
C VAL A 4 9.96 15.26 -6.24
N MET A 5 10.62 15.14 -5.09
CA MET A 5 11.41 13.97 -4.69
C MET A 5 10.82 13.39 -3.41
N LEU A 6 10.76 12.07 -3.34
CA LEU A 6 10.33 11.32 -2.17
C LEU A 6 11.54 10.73 -1.45
N TYR A 7 11.58 10.87 -0.14
CA TYR A 7 12.61 10.29 0.72
C TYR A 7 12.08 9.05 1.42
N GLY A 8 12.78 7.93 1.33
CA GLY A 8 12.34 6.70 1.95
C GLY A 8 13.14 5.45 1.61
N TRP A 9 12.55 4.28 1.85
CA TRP A 9 13.15 2.98 1.53
C TRP A 9 12.29 2.17 0.58
N MET A 10 12.94 1.48 -0.34
CA MET A 10 12.29 0.38 -1.03
C MET A 10 12.06 -0.75 -0.04
N ILE A 11 10.84 -1.29 -0.05
CA ILE A 11 10.40 -2.37 0.80
C ILE A 11 9.88 -3.51 -0.07
N ASN A 12 10.08 -4.74 0.42
CA ASN A 12 9.41 -5.91 -0.09
C ASN A 12 7.99 -5.97 0.51
N GLN A 13 6.97 -5.88 -0.33
CA GLN A 13 5.59 -5.86 0.14
C GLN A 13 5.15 -7.20 0.76
N ASP A 14 5.69 -8.34 0.31
CA ASP A 14 5.37 -9.66 0.87
C ASP A 14 5.89 -9.80 2.30
N ASP A 15 7.17 -9.46 2.52
CA ASP A 15 7.78 -9.54 3.85
C ASP A 15 7.04 -8.64 4.86
N TRP A 16 6.67 -7.42 4.43
CA TRP A 16 5.92 -6.50 5.28
C TRP A 16 4.46 -6.91 5.49
N PHE A 17 3.89 -7.68 4.56
CA PHE A 17 2.54 -8.20 4.73
C PHE A 17 2.52 -9.34 5.75
N GLU A 18 3.50 -10.23 5.73
CA GLU A 18 3.65 -11.24 6.76
C GLU A 18 3.89 -10.60 8.13
N TYR A 19 4.74 -9.56 8.20
CA TYR A 19 4.87 -8.75 9.42
C TYR A 19 3.52 -8.18 9.89
N ALA A 20 2.72 -7.65 8.98
CA ALA A 20 1.40 -7.10 9.30
C ALA A 20 0.47 -8.17 9.90
N LYS A 21 0.47 -9.39 9.35
CA LYS A 21 -0.30 -10.52 9.90
C LYS A 21 0.14 -10.89 11.31
N GLU A 22 1.45 -11.06 11.51
CA GLU A 22 2.03 -11.46 12.80
C GLU A 22 1.73 -10.46 13.93
N HIS A 23 1.52 -9.18 13.57
CA HIS A 23 1.31 -8.09 14.52
C HIS A 23 -0.13 -7.56 14.56
N GLY A 24 -1.08 -8.23 13.90
CA GLY A 24 -2.50 -7.89 13.96
C GLY A 24 -2.89 -6.63 13.17
N TYR A 25 -2.11 -6.28 12.14
CA TYR A 25 -2.39 -5.17 11.22
C TYR A 25 -3.06 -5.62 9.92
N SER A 26 -3.49 -6.89 9.82
CA SER A 26 -4.22 -7.39 8.65
C SER A 26 -5.52 -6.62 8.43
N VAL A 27 -5.70 -6.14 7.21
CA VAL A 27 -6.92 -5.52 6.72
C VAL A 27 -7.60 -6.51 5.77
N THR A 28 -8.87 -6.81 6.05
CA THR A 28 -9.71 -7.62 5.17
C THR A 28 -10.69 -6.73 4.42
N THR A 29 -10.86 -6.96 3.13
CA THR A 29 -11.90 -6.33 2.30
C THR A 29 -12.88 -7.38 1.81
N GLU A 30 -14.14 -6.98 1.70
CA GLU A 30 -15.17 -7.77 1.05
C GLU A 30 -15.16 -7.46 -0.44
N ILE A 31 -15.19 -8.50 -1.26
CA ILE A 31 -15.44 -8.44 -2.69
C ILE A 31 -16.82 -9.03 -2.90
N ILE A 32 -17.70 -8.24 -3.52
CA ILE A 32 -19.03 -8.67 -3.91
C ILE A 32 -18.95 -9.02 -5.39
N SER A 33 -19.22 -10.27 -5.73
CA SER A 33 -19.31 -10.78 -7.09
C SER A 33 -20.66 -11.46 -7.30
N LEU A 34 -20.98 -11.82 -8.53
CA LEU A 34 -22.13 -12.68 -8.83
C LEU A 34 -21.69 -14.15 -8.87
N GLU A 35 -22.59 -15.06 -8.46
CA GLU A 35 -22.34 -16.50 -8.58
C GLU A 35 -22.09 -16.88 -10.05
N GLY A 36 -20.93 -17.51 -10.30
CA GLY A 36 -20.49 -17.89 -11.65
C GLY A 36 -19.67 -16.82 -12.39
N GLU A 37 -19.44 -15.63 -11.82
CA GLU A 37 -18.63 -14.56 -12.44
C GLU A 37 -17.14 -14.94 -12.60
N ASP A 38 -16.67 -15.98 -11.91
CA ASP A 38 -15.35 -16.55 -12.10
C ASP A 38 -15.23 -17.46 -13.33
N ASP A 39 -16.34 -17.81 -13.99
CA ASP A 39 -16.38 -18.55 -15.25
C ASP A 39 -15.96 -17.64 -16.42
N PRO A 40 -14.98 -18.03 -17.26
CA PRO A 40 -14.58 -17.25 -18.43
C PRO A 40 -15.69 -17.04 -19.47
N ASP A 41 -16.73 -17.89 -19.47
CA ASP A 41 -17.89 -17.76 -20.35
C ASP A 41 -19.05 -16.96 -19.68
N PHE A 42 -18.83 -16.38 -18.49
CA PHE A 42 -19.84 -15.55 -17.81
C PHE A 42 -20.04 -14.22 -18.54
N GLU A 43 -21.25 -14.00 -19.03
CA GLU A 43 -21.66 -12.78 -19.71
C GLU A 43 -22.87 -12.17 -18.99
N LEU A 44 -22.68 -11.02 -18.33
CA LEU A 44 -23.73 -10.36 -17.53
C LEU A 44 -24.99 -10.05 -18.35
N GLN A 45 -24.84 -9.85 -19.66
CA GLN A 45 -25.91 -9.58 -20.62
C GLN A 45 -26.85 -10.78 -20.87
N ASP A 46 -26.49 -11.99 -20.42
CA ASP A 46 -27.33 -13.19 -20.55
C ASP A 46 -28.42 -13.27 -19.47
N PHE A 47 -28.41 -12.34 -18.50
CA PHE A 47 -29.36 -12.25 -17.41
C PHE A 47 -30.18 -10.96 -17.49
N ASP A 48 -31.50 -11.08 -17.31
CA ASP A 48 -32.39 -9.93 -17.09
C ASP A 48 -32.32 -9.47 -15.61
N GLU A 49 -32.73 -8.23 -15.30
CA GLU A 49 -32.72 -7.69 -13.92
C GLU A 49 -33.46 -8.56 -12.90
N ASP A 50 -34.48 -9.30 -13.33
CA ASP A 50 -35.27 -10.22 -12.49
C ASP A 50 -34.62 -11.61 -12.31
N ASN A 51 -33.57 -11.93 -13.07
CA ASN A 51 -32.92 -13.24 -13.13
C ASN A 51 -31.39 -13.17 -12.87
N LEU A 52 -30.90 -12.09 -12.24
CA LEU A 52 -29.50 -11.98 -11.89
C LEU A 52 -29.07 -13.13 -10.96
N PRO A 53 -27.85 -13.68 -11.13
CA PRO A 53 -27.28 -14.64 -10.17
C PRO A 53 -27.20 -14.06 -8.76
N ALA A 54 -27.12 -14.92 -7.75
CA ALA A 54 -26.99 -14.48 -6.37
C ALA A 54 -25.65 -13.74 -6.15
N GLU A 55 -25.65 -12.71 -5.31
CA GLU A 55 -24.42 -12.08 -4.86
C GLU A 55 -23.63 -13.04 -3.95
N VAL A 56 -22.35 -13.19 -4.24
CA VAL A 56 -21.36 -13.91 -3.46
C VAL A 56 -20.42 -12.91 -2.82
N ILE A 57 -20.36 -12.91 -1.50
CA ILE A 57 -19.42 -12.08 -0.73
C ILE A 57 -18.21 -12.93 -0.40
N THR A 58 -17.06 -12.56 -0.97
CA THR A 58 -15.76 -13.18 -0.65
C THR A 58 -14.93 -12.20 0.15
N THR A 59 -14.44 -12.62 1.31
CA THR A 59 -13.48 -11.83 2.08
C THR A 59 -12.06 -12.15 1.61
N THR A 60 -11.30 -11.13 1.22
CA THR A 60 -9.87 -11.25 0.90
C THR A 60 -9.05 -10.33 1.78
N GLU A 61 -7.80 -10.70 2.05
CA GLU A 61 -6.87 -9.79 2.71
C GLU A 61 -6.37 -8.73 1.72
N ASP A 62 -6.48 -7.46 2.09
CA ASP A 62 -5.89 -6.36 1.36
C ASP A 62 -4.44 -6.21 1.82
N LYS A 63 -3.53 -6.76 1.02
CA LYS A 63 -2.09 -6.72 1.23
C LYS A 63 -1.56 -5.29 1.37
N TYR A 64 -2.03 -4.37 0.54
CA TYR A 64 -1.53 -2.99 0.54
C TYR A 64 -1.96 -2.25 1.78
N SER A 65 -3.25 -2.32 2.12
CA SER A 65 -3.80 -1.65 3.29
C SER A 65 -3.22 -2.22 4.59
N SER A 66 -2.96 -3.53 4.64
CA SER A 66 -2.29 -4.19 5.78
C SER A 66 -0.87 -3.65 5.99
N VAL A 67 -0.09 -3.56 4.92
CA VAL A 67 1.27 -2.99 4.97
C VAL A 67 1.22 -1.50 5.35
N CYS A 68 0.28 -0.74 4.82
CA CYS A 68 0.08 0.66 5.21
C CYS A 68 -0.24 0.77 6.70
N GLY A 69 -1.11 -0.10 7.23
CA GLY A 69 -1.46 -0.15 8.65
C GLY A 69 -0.25 -0.41 9.54
N ALA A 70 0.59 -1.38 9.17
CA ALA A 70 1.83 -1.68 9.91
C ALA A 70 2.78 -0.47 9.97
N PHE A 71 3.02 0.20 8.82
CA PHE A 71 3.88 1.38 8.80
C PHE A 71 3.27 2.57 9.53
N TRP A 72 1.95 2.76 9.44
CA TRP A 72 1.24 3.79 10.20
C TRP A 72 1.44 3.62 11.70
N ALA A 73 1.23 2.40 12.20
CA ALA A 73 1.41 2.09 13.61
C ALA A 73 2.85 2.38 14.07
N ILE A 74 3.85 1.90 13.30
CA ILE A 74 5.26 2.12 13.63
C ILE A 74 5.62 3.61 13.62
N MET A 75 5.19 4.38 12.61
CA MET A 75 5.48 5.81 12.51
C MET A 75 4.78 6.59 13.63
N HIS A 76 3.52 6.28 13.90
CA HIS A 76 2.75 6.89 14.98
C HIS A 76 3.41 6.66 16.36
N ASP A 77 3.85 5.43 16.65
CA ASP A 77 4.55 5.09 17.89
C ASP A 77 5.84 5.90 18.09
N LEU A 78 6.51 6.29 17.00
CA LEU A 78 7.72 7.11 17.03
C LEU A 78 7.43 8.62 16.99
N GLY A 79 6.15 9.01 16.92
CA GLY A 79 5.73 10.40 16.75
C GLY A 79 6.11 10.97 15.38
N ILE A 80 6.27 10.12 14.37
CA ILE A 80 6.46 10.49 12.97
C ILE A 80 5.06 10.59 12.34
N GLU A 81 4.72 11.79 11.89
CA GLU A 81 3.57 12.07 11.05
C GLU A 81 3.93 11.74 9.59
N PRO A 82 3.27 10.73 8.97
CA PRO A 82 3.45 10.42 7.57
C PRO A 82 3.01 11.60 6.69
N ILE A 83 3.61 11.73 5.51
CA ILE A 83 3.23 12.76 4.53
C ILE A 83 1.76 12.64 4.12
N ASP A 84 1.24 11.41 4.11
CA ASP A 84 -0.08 11.10 3.59
C ASP A 84 -0.71 9.90 4.32
N ILE A 85 -2.03 9.77 4.20
CA ILE A 85 -2.82 8.61 4.67
C ILE A 85 -2.28 7.28 4.15
N HIS A 86 -1.55 7.27 3.04
CA HIS A 86 -0.92 6.10 2.48
C HIS A 86 0.62 6.23 2.48
N PRO A 87 1.31 5.76 3.54
CA PRO A 87 2.75 5.93 3.71
C PRO A 87 3.56 5.09 2.71
N VAL A 88 2.92 4.20 1.94
CA VAL A 88 3.56 3.33 0.96
C VAL A 88 3.08 3.66 -0.45
N LYS A 89 4.01 3.84 -1.40
CA LYS A 89 3.72 4.15 -2.82
C LYS A 89 4.10 2.99 -3.75
N MET A 90 3.33 2.81 -4.81
CA MET A 90 3.61 1.84 -5.88
C MET A 90 4.60 2.40 -6.87
N THR A 91 5.56 1.60 -7.33
CA THR A 91 6.40 1.97 -8.48
C THR A 91 5.61 1.92 -9.79
N LEU A 92 5.91 2.86 -10.69
CA LEU A 92 5.31 3.01 -12.02
C LEU A 92 5.89 2.07 -13.07
N ALA A 93 7.11 1.59 -12.84
CA ALA A 93 7.83 0.75 -13.80
C ALA A 93 7.49 -0.73 -13.57
N CYS A 94 6.93 -1.35 -14.60
CA CYS A 94 6.48 -2.73 -14.65
C CYS A 94 7.51 -3.79 -14.14
N GLN A 95 6.96 -4.92 -13.69
CA GLN A 95 7.58 -6.25 -13.50
C GLN A 95 8.34 -6.57 -12.20
N GLY A 96 8.52 -5.64 -11.25
CA GLY A 96 9.17 -5.92 -9.97
C GLY A 96 8.50 -5.20 -8.81
N PHE A 97 8.09 -5.96 -7.77
CA PHE A 97 7.24 -5.53 -6.66
C PHE A 97 7.92 -4.64 -5.59
N ASP A 98 8.79 -3.71 -5.99
CA ASP A 98 9.38 -2.82 -5.00
C ASP A 98 8.42 -1.66 -4.73
N ARG A 99 7.92 -1.57 -3.48
CA ARG A 99 7.13 -0.44 -2.99
C ARG A 99 8.06 0.53 -2.24
N LEU A 100 7.74 1.81 -2.22
CA LEU A 100 8.49 2.79 -1.44
C LEU A 100 7.70 3.13 -0.17
N VAL A 101 8.25 2.91 1.02
CA VAL A 101 7.76 3.60 2.22
C VAL A 101 8.31 5.01 2.21
N VAL A 102 7.43 6.00 2.29
CA VAL A 102 7.75 7.42 2.17
C VAL A 102 7.79 8.05 3.55
N LEU A 103 8.90 8.72 3.86
CA LEU A 103 9.16 9.36 5.15
C LEU A 103 9.00 10.89 5.08
N THR A 104 9.50 11.52 4.00
CA THR A 104 9.31 12.95 3.73
C THR A 104 9.43 13.24 2.23
N ASP A 105 9.05 14.44 1.79
CA ASP A 105 9.37 14.95 0.46
C ASP A 105 10.15 16.28 0.57
N ASN A 106 10.58 16.83 -0.56
CA ASN A 106 11.34 18.07 -0.64
C ASN A 106 10.47 19.35 -0.77
N TYR A 107 9.14 19.25 -0.64
CA TYR A 107 8.19 20.36 -0.73
C TYR A 107 7.46 20.65 0.59
N HIS A 108 7.45 19.71 1.53
CA HIS A 108 6.89 19.91 2.87
C HIS A 108 7.96 20.44 3.84
N ASP A 109 7.79 21.67 4.30
CA ASP A 109 8.73 22.38 5.19
C ASP A 109 8.68 21.90 6.65
N ASN A 110 7.72 21.06 7.02
CA ASN A 110 7.50 20.62 8.40
C ASN A 110 7.56 19.10 8.51
N SER A 111 8.78 18.55 8.55
CA SER A 111 8.97 17.12 8.73
C SER A 111 9.06 16.78 10.21
N SER A 112 8.16 15.91 10.68
CA SER A 112 8.24 15.28 12.00
C SER A 112 9.41 14.29 12.11
N LEU A 113 10.11 13.99 11.00
CA LEU A 113 11.22 13.06 10.91
C LEU A 113 12.54 13.70 11.37
N THR A 114 12.84 13.60 12.66
CA THR A 114 14.15 13.97 13.21
C THR A 114 15.18 12.86 12.98
N GLU A 115 16.48 13.16 13.07
CA GLU A 115 17.53 12.14 13.00
C GLU A 115 17.40 11.06 14.07
N GLU A 116 16.93 11.42 15.27
CA GLU A 116 16.69 10.49 16.36
C GLU A 116 15.55 9.52 16.01
N ARG A 117 14.42 10.04 15.55
CA ARG A 117 13.28 9.24 15.10
C ARG A 117 13.62 8.35 13.92
N LEU A 118 14.43 8.85 12.98
CA LEU A 118 14.92 8.05 11.86
C LEU A 118 15.78 6.88 12.32
N ARG A 119 16.69 7.09 13.29
CA ARG A 119 17.51 6.02 13.86
C ARG A 119 16.67 4.96 14.59
N GLU A 120 15.69 5.38 15.37
CA GLU A 120 14.78 4.45 16.04
C GLU A 120 13.90 3.69 15.04
N LEU A 121 13.45 4.36 13.98
CA LEU A 121 12.75 3.71 12.88
C LEU A 121 13.64 2.65 12.22
N GLN A 122 14.89 2.98 11.85
CA GLN A 122 15.83 2.02 11.28
C GLN A 122 16.00 0.77 12.14
N LYS A 123 16.13 0.93 13.46
CA LYS A 123 16.23 -0.20 14.39
C LYS A 123 14.97 -1.08 14.36
N LYS A 124 13.77 -0.48 14.40
CA LYS A 124 12.51 -1.22 14.33
C LYS A 124 12.32 -1.96 13.00
N LEU A 125 12.74 -1.34 11.90
CA LEU A 125 12.66 -1.94 10.57
C LEU A 125 13.80 -2.94 10.28
N GLY A 126 14.75 -3.11 11.19
CA GLY A 126 15.93 -3.97 10.99
C GLY A 126 16.83 -3.51 9.84
N ARG A 127 16.82 -2.21 9.50
CA ARG A 127 17.58 -1.65 8.38
C ARG A 127 18.91 -1.06 8.82
N ASP A 128 19.95 -1.34 8.04
CA ASP A 128 21.30 -0.82 8.22
C ASP A 128 21.66 0.30 7.23
N ASP A 129 20.89 0.45 6.15
CA ASP A 129 21.10 1.48 5.14
C ASP A 129 20.24 2.74 5.35
N ALA A 130 20.78 3.87 4.88
CA ALA A 130 20.10 5.15 4.91
C ALA A 130 18.99 5.20 3.84
N PRO A 131 17.86 5.90 4.12
CA PRO A 131 16.85 6.16 3.11
C PRO A 131 17.42 7.01 1.98
N LYS A 132 16.82 6.89 0.80
CA LYS A 132 17.27 7.55 -0.44
C LYS A 132 16.18 8.42 -1.01
N TRP A 133 16.59 9.37 -1.84
CA TRP A 133 15.69 10.23 -2.60
C TRP A 133 15.35 9.56 -3.93
N TYR A 134 14.06 9.49 -4.23
CA TYR A 134 13.53 8.94 -5.47
C TYR A 134 12.65 9.97 -6.17
N PRO A 135 12.70 10.09 -7.51
CA PRO A 135 11.80 10.95 -8.25
C PRO A 135 10.34 10.55 -8.02
N TRP A 136 9.48 11.52 -7.67
CA TRP A 136 8.03 11.30 -7.51
C TRP A 136 7.42 10.62 -8.74
N THR A 137 7.90 10.97 -9.94
CA THR A 137 7.46 10.43 -11.23
C THR A 137 7.73 8.95 -11.43
N TYR A 138 8.43 8.28 -10.51
CA TYR A 138 8.61 6.83 -10.52
C TYR A 138 7.53 6.10 -9.73
N PHE A 139 6.59 6.82 -9.12
CA PHE A 139 5.55 6.25 -8.28
C PHE A 139 4.16 6.71 -8.67
N GLN A 140 3.19 5.83 -8.45
CA GLN A 140 1.77 6.15 -8.50
C GLN A 140 1.19 6.16 -7.09
N TRP A 141 0.32 7.14 -6.83
CA TRP A 141 -0.71 7.03 -5.80
C TRP A 141 -1.57 5.82 -6.13
N ASN A 142 -1.96 5.05 -5.12
CA ASN A 142 -2.57 3.75 -5.33
C ASN A 142 -3.77 3.86 -6.30
N ARG A 143 -3.69 3.11 -7.41
CA ARG A 143 -4.79 2.83 -8.33
C ARG A 143 -5.27 1.39 -8.17
N ASP A 144 -4.88 0.68 -7.10
CA ASP A 144 -5.52 -0.57 -6.73
C ASP A 144 -6.95 -0.23 -6.27
N ILE A 145 -7.86 -0.10 -7.25
CA ILE A 145 -9.29 -0.26 -7.03
C ILE A 145 -9.44 -1.69 -6.55
N ALA A 146 -10.12 -1.91 -5.43
CA ALA A 146 -10.54 -3.25 -5.05
C ALA A 146 -11.23 -3.89 -6.28
N GLY A 147 -10.59 -4.89 -6.91
CA GLY A 147 -11.09 -5.56 -8.11
C GLY A 147 -10.56 -5.07 -9.48
N GLY A 148 -9.57 -4.19 -9.55
CA GLY A 148 -9.04 -3.72 -10.85
C GLY A 148 -8.08 -4.70 -11.53
N ARG A 149 -8.55 -5.45 -12.53
CA ARG A 149 -7.69 -6.09 -13.55
C ARG A 149 -6.79 -5.02 -14.24
N PRO A 150 -5.59 -5.40 -14.72
CA PRO A 150 -4.63 -4.48 -15.35
C PRO A 150 -5.18 -3.69 -16.55
#